data_AF-A0A0G1ME87-F1
#
_entry.id   AF-A0A0G1ME87-F1
#
_cell.length_a   1.000
_cell.length_b   1.000
_cell.length_c   1.000
_cell.angle_alpha   90.00
_cell.angle_beta   90.00
_cell.angle_gamma   90.00
#
_symmetry.space_group_name_H-M   'P 1'
#
loop_
_entity.id
_entity.type
_entity.pdbx_description
1 polymer ?
#
loop_
_entity_poly.entity_id
_entity_poly.type
_entity_poly.pdbx_seq_one_letter_code
_entity_poly.pdbx_strand_id
1 'polypeptide(L)'
;MKIFFNASLTGKKLYKSNYLAIIDQLEKLDHTIISAPVKTGDITKVAQASQQQAEKYYEDLMKSIAAADINVFEVSYPSTGIGHEIAVSLHRGKPVIALYVKGKNPYIF
;
A
#
# COMPACT_ATOMS: atom_id res chain seq x y z
N MET A 1 -13.59 9.66 -4.40
CA MET A 1 -13.59 8.63 -3.33
C MET A 1 -12.27 8.65 -2.59
N LYS A 2 -12.22 8.17 -1.36
CA LYS A 2 -11.01 7.96 -0.57
C LYS A 2 -10.41 6.59 -0.93
N ILE A 3 -9.16 6.56 -1.36
CA ILE A 3 -8.48 5.33 -1.77
C ILE A 3 -7.24 5.12 -0.90
N PHE A 4 -7.18 4.00 -0.20
CA PHE A 4 -5.94 3.56 0.42
C PHE A 4 -5.09 2.87 -0.64
N PHE A 5 -3.92 3.44 -0.97
CA PHE A 5 -2.97 2.82 -1.88
C PHE A 5 -1.69 2.43 -1.14
N ASN A 6 -1.27 1.17 -1.26
CA ASN A 6 0.02 0.72 -0.75
C ASN A 6 0.72 -0.28 -1.68
N ALA A 7 2.04 -0.41 -1.52
CA ALA A 7 2.89 -1.30 -2.29
C ALA A 7 4.20 -1.56 -1.54
N SER A 8 4.93 -2.60 -1.93
CA SER A 8 6.20 -2.94 -1.28
C SER A 8 7.22 -1.80 -1.38
N LEU A 9 7.71 -1.32 -0.23
CA LEU A 9 8.84 -0.37 -0.16
C LEU A 9 10.13 -0.98 -0.73
N THR A 10 10.37 -2.27 -0.52
CA THR A 10 11.49 -3.00 -1.14
C THR A 10 11.32 -3.05 -2.66
N GLY A 11 10.09 -3.32 -3.11
CA GLY A 11 9.72 -3.35 -4.53
C GLY A 11 9.79 -1.99 -5.23
N LYS A 12 9.83 -0.88 -4.48
CA LYS A 12 9.92 0.48 -5.03
C LYS A 12 11.13 0.66 -5.95
N LYS A 13 12.26 -0.01 -5.69
CA LYS A 13 13.43 0.05 -6.58
C LYS A 13 13.15 -0.46 -8.00
N LEU A 14 12.17 -1.36 -8.15
CA LEU A 14 11.82 -2.00 -9.42
C LEU A 14 10.57 -1.37 -10.05
N TYR A 15 9.58 -1.00 -9.22
CA TYR A 15 8.23 -0.65 -9.70
C TYR A 15 7.80 0.78 -9.36
N LYS A 16 8.72 1.66 -8.94
CA LYS A 16 8.41 3.08 -8.61
C LYS A 16 7.63 3.79 -9.71
N SER A 17 7.98 3.59 -10.98
CA SER A 17 7.25 4.20 -12.11
C SER A 17 5.79 3.76 -12.14
N ASN A 18 5.52 2.48 -11.90
CA ASN A 18 4.16 1.94 -11.85
C ASN A 18 3.40 2.52 -10.67
N TYR A 19 4.01 2.59 -9.49
CA TYR A 19 3.37 3.15 -8.30
C TYR A 19 2.94 4.60 -8.54
N LEU A 20 3.83 5.42 -9.12
CA LEU A 20 3.52 6.81 -9.43
C LEU A 20 2.45 6.94 -10.52
N ALA A 21 2.49 6.11 -11.56
CA ALA A 21 1.48 6.11 -12.61
C ALA A 21 0.09 5.72 -12.09
N ILE A 22 0.01 4.72 -11.20
CA ILE A 22 -1.26 4.32 -10.56
C ILE A 22 -1.82 5.47 -9.74
N ILE A 23 -1.01 6.07 -8.88
CA ILE A 23 -1.41 7.21 -8.04
C ILE A 23 -1.89 8.37 -8.91
N ASP A 24 -1.11 8.77 -9.92
CA ASP A 24 -1.43 9.87 -10.83
C ASP A 24 -2.78 9.64 -11.54
N GLN A 25 -3.04 8.41 -11.99
CA GLN A 25 -4.32 8.07 -12.62
C GLN A 25 -5.49 8.11 -11.63
N LEU A 26 -5.31 7.61 -10.41
CA LEU A 26 -6.35 7.69 -9.38
C LEU A 26 -6.66 9.14 -9.01
N GLU A 27 -5.64 10.01 -8.91
CA GLU A 27 -5.81 11.44 -8.66
C GLU A 27 -6.51 12.15 -9.83
N LYS A 28 -6.19 11.80 -11.09
CA LYS A 28 -6.85 12.31 -12.30
C LYS A 28 -8.33 11.92 -12.41
N LEU A 29 -8.74 10.84 -11.75
CA LEU A 29 -10.14 10.40 -11.67
C LEU A 29 -10.89 11.06 -10.49
N ASP A 30 -10.38 12.17 -9.96
CA ASP A 30 -10.93 12.90 -8.81
C ASP A 30 -11.06 12.02 -7.55
N HIS A 31 -10.07 11.13 -7.32
CA HIS A 31 -9.97 10.36 -6.09
C HIS A 31 -8.91 10.92 -5.15
N THR A 32 -9.19 10.84 -3.85
CA THR A 32 -8.29 11.27 -2.79
C THR A 32 -7.48 10.08 -2.31
N ILE A 33 -6.16 10.13 -2.48
CA ILE A 33 -5.26 9.07 -2.01
C ILE A 33 -4.95 9.25 -0.53
N ILE A 34 -5.34 8.27 0.27
CA ILE A 34 -4.91 8.10 1.65
C ILE A 34 -3.69 7.17 1.62
N SER A 35 -2.53 7.68 1.17
CA SER A 35 -1.35 6.82 1.03
C SER A 35 -0.69 6.62 2.38
N ALA A 36 -0.36 5.37 2.70
CA ALA A 36 0.79 5.06 3.55
C ALA A 36 2.11 5.43 2.78
N PRO A 37 3.32 5.23 3.32
CA PRO A 37 4.53 5.92 2.90
C PRO A 37 5.08 5.48 1.51
N VAL A 38 4.30 4.98 0.56
CA VAL A 38 4.82 4.64 -0.79
C VAL A 38 5.38 5.87 -1.51
N LYS A 39 4.73 7.05 -1.36
CA LYS A 39 5.22 8.31 -1.96
C LYS A 39 6.58 8.73 -1.34
N THR A 40 6.68 8.79 -0.02
CA THR A 40 7.79 9.45 0.71
C THR A 40 8.65 8.52 1.57
N GLY A 41 8.22 7.27 1.72
CA GLY A 41 8.81 6.27 2.58
C GLY A 41 10.16 5.80 2.11
N ASP A 42 11.01 5.66 3.09
CA ASP A 42 12.37 5.18 3.00
C ASP A 42 12.48 3.93 3.86
N ILE A 43 12.84 2.81 3.23
CA ILE A 43 12.97 1.53 3.89
C ILE A 43 14.01 1.56 5.02
N THR A 44 15.03 2.42 4.90
CA THR A 44 16.06 2.57 5.93
C THR A 44 15.50 3.21 7.20
N LYS A 45 14.62 4.20 7.05
CA LYS A 45 13.94 4.85 8.18
C LYS A 45 12.96 3.91 8.87
N VAL A 46 12.28 3.05 8.10
CA VAL A 46 11.39 2.03 8.66
C VAL A 46 12.20 1.00 9.46
N ALA A 47 13.35 0.56 8.95
CA ALA A 47 14.21 -0.40 9.64
C ALA A 47 14.85 0.15 10.94
N GLN A 48 15.01 1.46 11.04
CA GLN A 48 15.58 2.14 12.21
C GLN A 48 14.51 2.67 13.18
N ALA A 49 13.22 2.40 12.92
CA ALA A 49 12.14 2.87 13.77
C ALA A 49 12.24 2.26 15.17
N SER A 50 12.04 3.08 16.20
CA SER A 50 11.84 2.58 17.56
C SER A 50 10.54 1.78 17.64
N GLN A 51 10.40 0.95 18.68
CA GLN A 51 9.17 0.18 18.91
C GLN A 51 7.92 1.08 18.92
N GLN A 52 7.97 2.19 19.67
CA GLN A 52 6.85 3.14 19.75
C GLN A 52 6.51 3.77 18.39
N GLN A 53 7.52 4.04 17.55
CA GLN A 53 7.30 4.55 16.19
C GLN A 53 6.65 3.49 15.29
N ALA A 54 7.07 2.22 15.41
CA ALA A 54 6.50 1.11 14.65
C ALA A 54 5.04 0.85 15.04
N GLU A 55 4.73 0.86 16.34
CA GLU A 55 3.36 0.71 16.86
C GLU A 55 2.45 1.84 16.36
N LYS A 56 2.89 3.10 16.51
CA LYS A 56 2.14 4.25 16.03
C LYS A 56 1.92 4.22 14.51
N TYR A 57 2.96 3.83 13.75
CA TYR A 57 2.85 3.66 12.31
C TYR A 57 1.79 2.62 11.95
N TYR A 58 1.78 1.48 12.65
CA TYR A 58 0.81 0.42 12.44
C TYR A 58 -0.63 0.89 12.79
N GLU A 59 -0.82 1.62 13.88
CA GLU A 59 -2.13 2.19 14.21
C GLU A 59 -2.66 3.13 13.12
N ASP A 60 -1.79 4.02 12.62
CA ASP A 60 -2.16 5.00 11.60
C ASP A 60 -2.42 4.33 10.24
N LEU A 61 -1.70 3.24 9.93
CA LEU A 61 -1.99 2.34 8.81
C LEU A 61 -3.38 1.70 8.94
N MET A 62 -3.70 1.14 10.11
CA MET A 62 -5.01 0.54 10.38
C MET A 62 -6.15 1.55 10.27
N LYS A 63 -5.96 2.79 10.73
CA LYS A 63 -6.94 3.88 10.57
C LYS A 63 -7.15 4.22 9.10
N SER A 64 -6.08 4.29 8.32
CA SER A 64 -6.13 4.60 6.89
C SER A 64 -6.89 3.54 6.09
N ILE A 65 -6.63 2.26 6.36
CA ILE A 65 -7.35 1.12 5.75
C ILE A 65 -8.86 1.18 6.05
N ALA A 66 -9.26 1.57 7.27
CA ALA A 66 -10.67 1.69 7.62
C ALA A 66 -11.36 2.88 6.93
N ALA A 67 -10.66 4.02 6.87
CA ALA A 67 -11.22 5.29 6.41
C ALA A 67 -11.36 5.41 4.88
N ALA A 68 -10.69 4.54 4.12
CA ALA A 68 -10.82 4.50 2.67
C ALA A 68 -12.14 3.89 2.20
N ASP A 69 -12.66 4.29 1.05
CA ASP A 69 -13.82 3.64 0.41
C ASP A 69 -13.40 2.31 -0.26
N ILE A 70 -12.17 2.25 -0.79
CA ILE A 70 -11.57 1.09 -1.45
C ILE A 70 -10.06 1.05 -1.19
N ASN A 71 -9.51 -0.17 -1.11
CA ASN A 71 -8.09 -0.39 -0.88
C ASN A 71 -7.44 -0.98 -2.14
N VAL A 72 -6.38 -0.35 -2.63
CA VAL A 72 -5.67 -0.70 -3.86
C VAL A 72 -4.23 -1.05 -3.51
N PHE A 73 -3.77 -2.20 -3.99
CA PHE A 73 -2.43 -2.69 -3.72
C PHE A 73 -1.69 -3.02 -5.02
N GLU A 74 -0.44 -2.58 -5.13
CA GLU A 74 0.47 -3.09 -6.17
C GLU A 74 1.25 -4.28 -5.60
N VAL A 75 1.08 -5.44 -6.23
CA VAL A 75 1.53 -6.75 -5.73
C VAL A 75 2.50 -7.47 -6.68
N SER A 76 3.15 -6.74 -7.60
CA SER A 76 4.18 -7.33 -8.48
C SER A 76 5.46 -7.72 -7.73
N TYR A 77 5.63 -7.20 -6.50
CA TYR A 77 6.70 -7.58 -5.59
C TYR A 77 6.12 -8.28 -4.37
N PRO A 78 6.57 -9.50 -4.02
CA PRO A 78 6.09 -10.20 -2.84
C PRO A 78 6.44 -9.46 -1.56
N SER A 79 5.46 -9.24 -0.69
CA SER A 79 5.65 -8.54 0.58
C SER A 79 4.66 -9.02 1.63
N THR A 80 5.17 -9.56 2.74
CA THR A 80 4.35 -9.97 3.89
C THR A 80 3.59 -8.80 4.49
N GLY A 81 4.15 -7.59 4.49
CA GLY A 81 3.45 -6.39 4.95
C GLY A 81 2.22 -6.08 4.10
N ILE A 82 2.38 -6.13 2.77
CA ILE A 82 1.26 -5.91 1.84
C ILE A 82 0.22 -7.05 1.93
N GLY A 83 0.65 -8.30 2.06
CA GLY A 83 -0.28 -9.42 2.24
C GLY A 83 -1.08 -9.31 3.53
N HIS A 84 -0.44 -8.92 4.65
CA HIS A 84 -1.12 -8.60 5.90
C HIS A 84 -2.16 -7.48 5.73
N GLU A 85 -1.79 -6.39 5.06
CA GLU A 85 -2.72 -5.27 4.82
C GLU A 85 -3.91 -5.65 3.93
N ILE A 86 -3.69 -6.51 2.93
CA ILE A 86 -4.77 -7.08 2.09
C ILE A 86 -5.70 -7.92 2.96
N ALA A 87 -5.15 -8.81 3.80
CA ALA A 87 -5.94 -9.65 4.70
C ALA A 87 -6.78 -8.81 5.66
N VAL A 88 -6.19 -7.77 6.27
CA VAL A 88 -6.91 -6.83 7.14
C VAL A 88 -8.02 -6.10 6.37
N SER A 89 -7.75 -5.66 5.14
CA SER A 89 -8.73 -4.97 4.30
C SER A 89 -9.94 -5.86 4.02
N LEU A 90 -9.70 -7.09 3.59
CA LEU A 90 -10.74 -8.09 3.32
C LEU A 90 -11.53 -8.43 4.58
N HIS A 91 -10.85 -8.65 5.71
CA HIS A 91 -11.49 -8.96 6.99
C HIS A 91 -12.44 -7.84 7.45
N ARG A 92 -12.13 -6.58 7.11
CA ARG A 92 -12.97 -5.42 7.40
C ARG A 92 -14.07 -5.17 6.35
N GLY A 93 -14.25 -6.08 5.40
CA GLY A 93 -15.23 -5.95 4.33
C GLY A 93 -14.95 -4.81 3.35
N LYS A 94 -13.71 -4.31 3.29
CA LYS A 94 -13.34 -3.26 2.34
C LYS A 94 -13.21 -3.88 0.94
N PRO A 95 -13.73 -3.23 -0.12
CA PRO A 95 -13.39 -3.59 -1.48
C PRO A 95 -11.87 -3.52 -1.68
N VAL A 96 -11.29 -4.52 -2.35
CA VAL A 96 -9.85 -4.62 -2.61
C VAL A 96 -9.58 -4.78 -4.10
N ILE A 97 -8.63 -4.01 -4.62
CA ILE A 97 -8.05 -4.20 -5.95
C ILE A 97 -6.57 -4.54 -5.79
N ALA A 98 -6.16 -5.69 -6.33
CA ALA A 98 -4.75 -6.08 -6.44
C ALA A 98 -4.28 -5.92 -7.88
N LEU A 99 -3.27 -5.07 -8.09
CA LEU A 99 -2.66 -4.78 -9.39
C LEU A 99 -1.33 -5.51 -9.50
N TYR A 100 -1.08 -6.13 -10.64
CA TYR A 100 0.19 -6.77 -10.93
C TYR A 100 0.62 -6.56 -12.38
N VAL A 101 1.92 -6.57 -12.61
CA VAL A 101 2.53 -6.49 -13.93
C VAL A 101 2.43 -7.86 -14.58
N LYS A 102 1.91 -7.90 -15.82
CA LYS A 102 1.84 -9.14 -16.60
C LYS A 102 3.19 -9.87 -16.61
N GLY A 103 3.16 -11.17 -16.26
CA GLY A 103 4.37 -11.99 -16.13
C GLY A 103 5.05 -11.95 -14.76
N LYS A 104 4.54 -11.16 -13.80
CA LYS A 104 4.91 -11.22 -12.38
C LYS A 104 3.77 -11.87 -11.60
N ASN A 105 3.95 -13.11 -11.19
CA ASN A 105 2.94 -13.79 -10.38
C ASN A 105 2.75 -13.02 -9.06
N PRO A 106 1.50 -12.65 -8.70
CA PRO A 106 1.23 -11.89 -7.49
C PRO A 106 1.28 -12.83 -6.28
N TYR A 107 2.48 -13.15 -5.82
CA TYR A 107 2.66 -13.89 -4.57
C TYR A 107 2.32 -12.98 -3.39
N ILE A 108 1.11 -13.16 -2.87
CA ILE A 108 0.60 -12.50 -1.68
C ILE A 108 0.77 -13.48 -0.52
N PHE A 109 1.68 -13.16 0.40
CA PHE A 109 2.04 -13.97 1.56
C PHE A 109 1.42 -13.40 2.83
#